data_AF-A0A6J1WU14-F1
#
_entry.id   AF-A0A6J1WU14-F1
#
_cell.length_a   1.000
_cell.length_b   1.000
_cell.length_c   1.000
_cell.angle_alpha   90.00
_cell.angle_beta   90.00
_cell.angle_gamma   90.00
#
_symmetry.space_group_name_H-M   'P 1'
#
loop_
_entity.id
_entity.type
_entity.pdbx_description
1 polymer ?
#
loop_
_entity_poly.entity_id
_entity_poly.type
_entity_poly.pdbx_seq_one_letter_code
_entity_poly.pdbx_strand_id
1 'polypeptide(L)'
;ITFNFRVARVAPEVGKHVAEMLYNLSRQDVGFDPKKLEILGLSLGGQTMSFIAKSYYALAGVKIGRLTALDPMGPCFRNLGPENRLDKSDADFVELIGTNIDGYGVAEPLGHVNFYVNGGEHQAHDVFFVPCEMICSHLRSFTLWYSALQNPNSFIAMECESVQQARDKNCYGRKPLVTNLLGPNVNKTRHGIFYLATNHAYPYHMGVKGLKRKYEPISNDLKELNPDGLKIL
;
A
#
# COMPACT_ATOMS: atom_id res chain seq x y z
N ILE A 1 11.47 -11.05 -22.09
CA ILE A 1 10.53 -12.01 -21.49
C ILE A 1 9.15 -11.37 -21.51
N THR A 2 8.26 -11.79 -22.40
CA THR A 2 6.88 -11.30 -22.42
C THR A 2 6.09 -12.09 -21.38
N PHE A 3 5.94 -11.56 -20.17
CA PHE A 3 5.07 -12.17 -19.17
C PHE A 3 3.64 -12.18 -19.70
N ASN A 4 3.07 -13.36 -19.91
CA ASN A 4 1.73 -13.51 -20.44
C ASN A 4 0.70 -13.41 -19.31
N PHE A 5 0.26 -12.18 -18.98
CA PHE A 5 -0.67 -11.90 -17.88
C PHE A 5 -2.13 -12.23 -18.23
N ARG A 6 -2.41 -13.43 -18.77
CA ARG A 6 -3.80 -13.88 -19.05
C ARG A 6 -4.70 -13.80 -17.82
N VAL A 7 -4.13 -14.07 -16.65
CA VAL A 7 -4.82 -14.00 -15.35
C VAL A 7 -5.41 -12.62 -15.05
N ALA A 8 -4.78 -11.53 -15.52
CA ALA A 8 -5.29 -10.18 -15.32
C ALA A 8 -6.63 -9.95 -16.03
N ARG A 9 -6.88 -10.62 -17.15
CA ARG A 9 -8.15 -10.52 -17.90
C ARG A 9 -9.32 -11.21 -17.20
N VAL A 10 -9.04 -12.11 -16.27
CA VAL A 10 -10.07 -12.89 -15.54
C VAL A 10 -10.44 -12.21 -14.23
N ALA A 11 -9.62 -11.28 -13.72
CA ALA A 11 -9.88 -10.55 -12.48
C ALA A 11 -11.28 -9.87 -12.42
N PRO A 12 -11.78 -9.24 -13.50
CA PRO A 12 -13.15 -8.69 -13.51
C PRO A 12 -14.23 -9.77 -13.30
N GLU A 13 -14.11 -10.93 -13.95
CA GLU A 13 -15.08 -12.02 -13.81
C GLU A 13 -15.05 -12.66 -12.41
N VAL A 14 -13.86 -12.84 -11.84
CA VAL A 14 -13.72 -13.26 -10.43
C VAL A 14 -14.38 -12.22 -9.51
N GLY A 15 -14.17 -10.93 -9.78
CA GLY A 15 -14.79 -9.84 -9.05
C GLY A 15 -16.32 -9.93 -9.04
N LYS A 16 -16.92 -10.15 -10.22
CA LYS A 16 -18.38 -10.33 -10.37
C LYS A 16 -18.91 -11.50 -9.53
N HIS A 17 -18.31 -12.68 -9.63
CA HIS A 17 -18.80 -13.86 -8.90
C HIS A 17 -18.71 -13.70 -7.39
N VAL A 18 -17.63 -13.11 -6.87
CA VAL A 18 -17.53 -12.83 -5.43
C VAL A 18 -18.53 -11.75 -5.01
N ALA A 19 -18.75 -10.72 -5.85
CA ALA A 19 -19.77 -9.71 -5.57
C ALA A 19 -21.19 -10.28 -5.54
N GLU A 20 -21.54 -11.19 -6.45
CA GLU A 20 -22.82 -11.92 -6.45
C GLU A 20 -23.00 -12.73 -5.17
N MET A 21 -21.94 -13.42 -4.71
CA MET A 21 -21.94 -14.15 -3.44
C MET A 21 -22.21 -13.19 -2.25
N LEU A 22 -21.49 -12.06 -2.17
CA LEU A 22 -21.67 -11.06 -1.11
C LEU A 22 -23.06 -10.42 -1.16
N TYR A 23 -23.59 -10.16 -2.36
CA TYR A 23 -24.93 -9.62 -2.54
C TYR A 23 -26.01 -10.62 -2.12
N ASN A 24 -25.83 -11.90 -2.44
CA ASN A 24 -26.75 -12.94 -1.97
C ASN A 24 -26.70 -13.08 -0.44
N LEU A 25 -25.51 -12.93 0.16
CA LEU A 25 -25.34 -12.93 1.62
C LEU A 25 -26.03 -11.72 2.28
N SER A 26 -25.96 -10.53 1.67
CA SER A 26 -26.60 -9.32 2.21
C SER A 26 -28.11 -9.36 2.17
N ARG A 27 -28.69 -10.26 1.36
CA ARG A 27 -30.13 -10.51 1.29
C ARG A 27 -30.62 -11.53 2.32
N GLN A 28 -29.71 -12.17 3.06
CA GLN A 28 -30.06 -13.10 4.13
C GLN A 28 -30.07 -12.38 5.48
N ASP A 29 -30.88 -12.84 6.43
CA ASP A 29 -30.93 -12.32 7.81
C ASP A 29 -29.77 -12.87 8.67
N VAL A 30 -28.54 -12.68 8.19
CA VAL A 30 -27.31 -13.19 8.81
C VAL A 30 -26.45 -12.07 9.42
N GLY A 31 -26.97 -10.83 9.44
CA GLY A 31 -26.27 -9.67 10.00
C GLY A 31 -25.07 -9.19 9.16
N PHE A 32 -25.02 -9.54 7.87
CA PHE A 32 -23.97 -9.06 6.97
C PHE A 32 -24.18 -7.57 6.63
N ASP A 33 -23.25 -6.72 7.05
CA ASP A 33 -23.25 -5.29 6.78
C ASP A 33 -22.05 -4.93 5.87
N PRO A 34 -22.28 -4.53 4.60
CA PRO A 34 -21.19 -4.17 3.69
C PRO A 34 -20.38 -2.96 4.17
N LYS A 35 -20.93 -2.11 5.04
CA LYS A 35 -20.22 -0.96 5.63
C LYS A 35 -19.20 -1.39 6.69
N LYS A 36 -19.31 -2.60 7.22
CA LYS A 36 -18.36 -3.20 8.17
C LYS A 36 -17.38 -4.17 7.49
N LEU A 37 -17.54 -4.43 6.20
CA LEU A 37 -16.66 -5.30 5.43
C LEU A 37 -15.36 -4.57 5.05
N GLU A 38 -14.23 -5.23 5.31
CA GLU A 38 -12.93 -4.92 4.74
C GLU A 38 -12.50 -6.03 3.79
N ILE A 39 -12.08 -5.67 2.57
CA ILE A 39 -11.44 -6.59 1.63
C ILE A 39 -9.98 -6.17 1.49
N LEU A 40 -9.09 -7.15 1.67
CA LEU A 40 -7.65 -6.97 1.52
C LEU A 40 -7.16 -7.75 0.30
N GLY A 41 -6.39 -7.07 -0.56
CA GLY A 41 -5.91 -7.65 -1.81
C GLY A 41 -4.41 -7.41 -2.01
N LEU A 42 -3.65 -8.50 -2.14
CA LEU A 42 -2.22 -8.48 -2.48
C LEU A 42 -2.02 -8.62 -3.99
N SER A 43 -1.12 -7.85 -4.59
CA SER A 43 -0.74 -7.99 -6.00
C SER A 43 -1.94 -7.85 -6.94
N LEU A 44 -2.18 -8.84 -7.81
CA LEU A 44 -3.39 -8.93 -8.63
C LEU A 44 -4.66 -8.91 -7.77
N GLY A 45 -4.63 -9.48 -6.56
CA GLY A 45 -5.73 -9.41 -5.62
C GLY A 45 -6.12 -7.97 -5.23
N GLY A 46 -5.17 -7.03 -5.22
CA GLY A 46 -5.43 -5.62 -5.00
C GLY A 46 -6.24 -4.97 -6.14
N GLN A 47 -6.10 -5.49 -7.36
CA GLN A 47 -6.96 -5.12 -8.50
C GLN A 47 -8.29 -5.89 -8.47
N THR A 48 -8.26 -7.19 -8.13
CA THR A 48 -9.46 -8.02 -8.03
C THR A 48 -10.46 -7.47 -7.02
N MET A 49 -10.01 -7.04 -5.83
CA MET A 49 -10.90 -6.48 -4.81
C MET A 49 -11.65 -5.21 -5.27
N SER A 50 -11.05 -4.42 -6.17
CA SER A 50 -11.72 -3.28 -6.80
C SER A 50 -12.89 -3.75 -7.67
N PHE A 51 -12.68 -4.79 -8.49
CA PHE A 51 -13.76 -5.37 -9.28
C PHE A 51 -14.87 -5.98 -8.41
N ILE A 52 -14.52 -6.60 -7.28
CA ILE A 52 -15.52 -7.06 -6.30
C ILE A 52 -16.37 -5.88 -5.81
N ALA A 53 -15.73 -4.79 -5.39
CA ALA A 53 -16.44 -3.63 -4.83
C ALA A 53 -17.32 -2.92 -5.86
N LYS A 54 -16.84 -2.75 -7.11
CA LYS A 54 -17.62 -2.17 -8.21
C LYS A 54 -18.82 -3.02 -8.57
N SER A 55 -18.62 -4.33 -8.74
CA SER A 55 -19.71 -5.25 -9.06
C SER A 55 -20.72 -5.31 -7.92
N TYR A 56 -20.27 -5.27 -6.66
CA TYR A 56 -21.18 -5.22 -5.51
C TYR A 56 -21.99 -3.92 -5.48
N TYR A 57 -21.34 -2.77 -5.72
CA TYR A 57 -22.04 -1.48 -5.81
C TYR A 57 -23.09 -1.47 -6.94
N ALA A 58 -22.77 -2.03 -8.11
CA ALA A 58 -23.71 -2.15 -9.22
C ALA A 58 -24.94 -3.02 -8.89
N LEU A 59 -24.78 -4.06 -8.04
CA LEU A 59 -25.86 -4.94 -7.62
C LEU A 59 -26.68 -4.36 -6.46
N ALA A 60 -26.01 -3.79 -5.45
CA ALA A 60 -26.61 -3.42 -4.16
C ALA A 60 -26.90 -1.93 -4.02
N GLY A 61 -26.31 -1.06 -4.85
CA GLY A 61 -26.36 0.40 -4.70
C GLY A 61 -25.62 0.94 -3.47
N VAL A 62 -24.84 0.09 -2.78
CA VAL A 62 -24.14 0.42 -1.53
C VAL A 62 -22.66 0.09 -1.66
N LYS A 63 -21.79 1.05 -1.31
CA LYS A 63 -20.34 0.83 -1.28
C LYS A 63 -19.90 -0.05 -0.11
N ILE A 64 -18.87 -0.85 -0.34
CA ILE A 64 -18.13 -1.60 0.69
C ILE A 64 -17.40 -0.60 1.61
N GLY A 65 -17.26 -0.97 2.89
CA GLY A 65 -16.68 -0.10 3.91
C GLY A 65 -15.19 0.19 3.74
N ARG A 66 -14.36 -0.82 3.43
CA ARG A 66 -12.90 -0.63 3.29
C ARG A 66 -12.28 -1.57 2.27
N LEU A 67 -11.38 -1.02 1.46
CA LEU A 67 -10.41 -1.79 0.67
C LEU A 67 -8.99 -1.49 1.14
N THR A 68 -8.16 -2.52 1.27
CA THR A 68 -6.74 -2.40 1.65
C THR A 68 -5.89 -3.06 0.57
N ALA A 69 -5.23 -2.24 -0.25
CA ALA A 69 -4.44 -2.68 -1.40
C ALA A 69 -2.98 -2.84 -1.01
N LEU A 70 -2.50 -4.09 -1.01
CA LEU A 70 -1.12 -4.42 -0.73
C LEU A 70 -0.37 -4.56 -2.06
N ASP A 71 0.40 -3.53 -2.39
CA ASP A 71 1.20 -3.39 -3.61
C ASP A 71 0.43 -3.85 -4.87
N PRO A 72 -0.72 -3.20 -5.19
CA PRO A 72 -1.61 -3.69 -6.23
C PRO A 72 -0.93 -3.71 -7.61
N MET A 73 -1.18 -4.76 -8.38
CA MET A 73 -0.48 -5.03 -9.64
C MET A 73 -0.60 -3.89 -10.64
N GLY A 74 0.53 -3.42 -11.16
CA GLY A 74 0.63 -2.38 -12.18
C GLY A 74 0.65 -2.89 -13.62
N PRO A 75 1.38 -3.95 -14.00
CA PRO A 75 1.32 -4.49 -15.35
C PRO A 75 -0.13 -4.77 -15.77
N CYS A 76 -0.51 -4.38 -16.98
CA CYS A 76 -1.89 -4.38 -17.51
C CYS A 76 -2.87 -3.36 -16.90
N PHE A 77 -2.57 -2.72 -15.76
CA PHE A 77 -3.49 -1.80 -15.08
C PHE A 77 -3.07 -0.32 -15.10
N ARG A 78 -1.76 0.01 -15.10
CA ARG A 78 -1.24 1.41 -14.99
C ARG A 78 -1.95 2.42 -15.90
N ASN A 79 -2.20 2.04 -17.15
CA ASN A 79 -2.78 2.94 -18.16
C ASN A 79 -4.32 2.86 -18.28
N LEU A 80 -4.99 2.16 -17.36
CA LEU A 80 -6.43 2.01 -17.38
C LEU A 80 -7.12 3.14 -16.58
N GLY A 81 -8.37 3.44 -16.94
CA GLY A 81 -9.20 4.40 -16.21
C GLY A 81 -9.83 3.79 -14.95
N PRO A 82 -10.46 4.63 -14.09
CA PRO A 82 -11.08 4.20 -12.83
C PRO A 82 -12.03 3.02 -12.97
N GLU A 83 -12.72 2.84 -14.10
CA GLU A 83 -13.62 1.70 -14.31
C GLU A 83 -12.89 0.35 -14.38
N ASN A 84 -11.64 0.33 -14.84
CA ASN A 84 -10.92 -0.89 -15.22
C ASN A 84 -9.71 -1.21 -14.33
N ARG A 85 -9.56 -0.55 -13.18
CA ARG A 85 -8.54 -0.82 -12.16
C ARG A 85 -8.98 -0.30 -10.79
N LEU A 86 -8.20 -0.57 -9.74
CA LEU A 86 -8.39 0.04 -8.42
C LEU A 86 -8.51 1.57 -8.51
N ASP A 87 -9.50 2.10 -7.82
CA ASP A 87 -9.72 3.52 -7.64
C ASP A 87 -10.29 3.83 -6.25
N LYS A 88 -10.01 5.02 -5.72
CA LYS A 88 -10.49 5.44 -4.41
C LYS A 88 -12.02 5.44 -4.33
N SER A 89 -12.71 5.64 -5.46
CA SER A 89 -14.17 5.65 -5.51
C SER A 89 -14.83 4.29 -5.29
N ASP A 90 -14.08 3.19 -5.32
CA ASP A 90 -14.61 1.82 -5.25
C ASP A 90 -15.25 1.45 -3.90
N ALA A 91 -14.84 2.13 -2.83
CA ALA A 91 -15.34 1.90 -1.47
C ALA A 91 -15.48 3.21 -0.69
N ASP A 92 -16.04 3.15 0.52
CA ASP A 92 -16.08 4.31 1.42
C ASP A 92 -14.67 4.74 1.85
N PHE A 93 -13.75 3.78 1.94
CA PHE A 93 -12.34 4.04 2.23
C PHE A 93 -11.43 3.06 1.49
N VAL A 94 -10.31 3.56 0.97
CA VAL A 94 -9.32 2.77 0.22
C VAL A 94 -7.94 3.16 0.71
N GLU A 95 -7.21 2.19 1.24
CA GLU A 95 -5.82 2.34 1.65
C GLU A 95 -4.93 1.61 0.65
N LEU A 96 -3.85 2.25 0.22
CA LEU A 96 -2.85 1.67 -0.67
C LEU A 96 -1.50 1.62 0.02
N ILE A 97 -0.82 0.48 -0.07
CA ILE A 97 0.51 0.26 0.49
C ILE A 97 1.44 -0.15 -0.65
N GLY A 98 2.20 0.81 -1.17
CA GLY A 98 3.17 0.62 -2.24
C GLY A 98 4.54 0.26 -1.69
N THR A 99 5.05 -0.89 -2.11
CA THR A 99 6.37 -1.42 -1.71
C THR A 99 7.24 -1.84 -2.89
N ASN A 100 6.67 -2.00 -4.09
CA ASN A 100 7.40 -2.26 -5.33
C ASN A 100 6.73 -1.60 -6.56
N ILE A 101 6.48 -0.30 -6.48
CA ILE A 101 5.65 0.49 -7.41
C ILE A 101 6.15 0.54 -8.87
N ASP A 102 7.45 0.33 -9.09
CA ASP A 102 8.06 0.34 -10.43
C ASP A 102 8.36 -1.08 -10.96
N GLY A 103 8.27 -2.10 -10.10
CA GLY A 103 8.31 -3.49 -10.48
C GLY A 103 6.90 -4.01 -10.78
N TYR A 104 6.33 -4.73 -9.82
CA TYR A 104 4.99 -5.31 -9.94
C TYR A 104 3.86 -4.36 -9.54
N GLY A 105 4.09 -3.39 -8.66
CA GLY A 105 3.08 -2.47 -8.15
C GLY A 105 2.69 -1.35 -9.14
N VAL A 106 1.64 -0.60 -8.79
CA VAL A 106 1.31 0.70 -9.39
C VAL A 106 1.99 1.83 -8.61
N ALA A 107 2.37 2.90 -9.30
CA ALA A 107 2.93 4.09 -8.68
C ALA A 107 1.87 5.13 -8.36
N GLU A 108 0.79 5.14 -9.14
CA GLU A 108 -0.28 6.10 -9.02
C GLU A 108 -0.98 5.98 -7.65
N PRO A 109 -1.36 7.10 -7.00
CA PRO A 109 -2.04 7.08 -5.72
C PRO A 109 -3.52 6.72 -5.91
N LEU A 110 -3.82 5.42 -5.93
CA LEU A 110 -5.16 4.90 -6.23
C LEU A 110 -6.10 4.85 -5.03
N GLY A 111 -5.61 5.13 -3.82
CA GLY A 111 -6.40 5.14 -2.59
C GLY A 111 -6.76 6.54 -2.10
N HIS A 112 -7.58 6.56 -1.05
CA HIS A 112 -7.77 7.75 -0.21
C HIS A 112 -6.50 8.07 0.57
N VAL A 113 -5.85 7.05 1.12
CA VAL A 113 -4.56 7.12 1.82
C VAL A 113 -3.57 6.22 1.12
N ASN A 114 -2.40 6.75 0.76
CA ASN A 114 -1.41 6.06 -0.06
C ASN A 114 -0.07 6.07 0.65
N PHE A 115 0.36 4.92 1.15
CA PHE A 115 1.66 4.75 1.80
C PHE A 115 2.71 4.26 0.80
N TYR A 116 3.80 5.00 0.67
CA TYR A 116 4.98 4.59 -0.10
C TYR A 116 6.10 4.24 0.89
N VAL A 117 6.27 2.95 1.13
CA VAL A 117 7.14 2.46 2.20
C VAL A 117 8.58 2.46 1.73
N ASN A 118 9.45 3.13 2.48
CA ASN A 118 10.87 3.33 2.13
C ASN A 118 11.10 3.94 0.73
N GLY A 119 10.11 4.67 0.19
CA GLY A 119 10.14 5.21 -1.17
C GLY A 119 9.30 4.41 -2.18
N GLY A 120 8.88 3.19 -1.82
CA GLY A 120 7.95 2.38 -2.57
C GLY A 120 8.58 1.49 -3.66
N GLU A 121 9.90 1.53 -3.85
CA GLU A 121 10.57 0.77 -4.93
C GLU A 121 11.26 -0.49 -4.41
N HIS A 122 12.11 -0.31 -3.40
CA HIS A 122 12.90 -1.35 -2.77
C HIS A 122 12.74 -1.31 -1.25
N GLN A 123 12.48 -2.48 -0.68
CA GLN A 123 12.34 -2.62 0.76
C GLN A 123 13.64 -3.13 1.38
N ALA A 124 13.76 -2.97 2.70
CA ALA A 124 14.89 -3.52 3.41
C ALA A 124 14.76 -5.05 3.50
N HIS A 125 15.85 -5.76 3.21
CA HIS A 125 15.93 -7.22 3.35
C HIS A 125 16.41 -7.58 4.77
N ASP A 126 16.05 -8.75 5.25
CA ASP A 126 16.42 -9.20 6.60
C ASP A 126 17.94 -9.32 6.78
N VAL A 127 18.66 -9.58 5.69
CA VAL A 127 20.13 -9.42 5.59
C VAL A 127 20.44 -8.01 5.08
N PHE A 128 21.00 -7.20 5.98
CA PHE A 128 21.17 -5.75 5.83
C PHE A 128 21.80 -5.27 4.50
N PHE A 129 22.79 -5.99 3.97
CA PHE A 129 23.54 -5.61 2.76
C PHE A 129 23.01 -6.23 1.46
N VAL A 130 21.93 -7.02 1.54
CA VAL A 130 21.30 -7.64 0.37
C VAL A 130 20.06 -6.82 0.02
N PRO A 131 19.92 -6.28 -1.20
CA PRO A 131 18.68 -5.61 -1.58
C PRO A 131 17.52 -6.61 -1.64
N CYS A 132 16.36 -6.20 -1.13
CA CYS A 132 15.11 -6.94 -1.33
C CYS A 132 14.65 -6.67 -2.76
N GLU A 133 14.93 -7.63 -3.65
CA GLU A 133 14.59 -7.52 -5.07
C GLU A 133 13.08 -7.54 -5.34
N MET A 134 12.68 -7.45 -6.60
CA MET A 134 11.30 -7.23 -7.06
C MET A 134 10.22 -8.03 -6.30
N ILE A 135 10.33 -9.37 -6.23
CA ILE A 135 9.32 -10.21 -5.54
C ILE A 135 9.35 -10.05 -4.02
N CYS A 136 10.54 -9.89 -3.44
CA CYS A 136 10.71 -9.67 -2.01
C CYS A 136 10.05 -8.35 -1.61
N SER A 137 10.32 -7.28 -2.36
CA SER A 137 9.75 -5.96 -2.11
C SER A 137 8.24 -5.96 -2.33
N HIS A 138 7.75 -6.69 -3.33
CA HIS A 138 6.32 -6.86 -3.59
C HIS A 138 5.58 -7.54 -2.42
N LEU A 139 6.13 -8.64 -1.91
CA LEU A 139 5.56 -9.38 -0.78
C LEU A 139 5.73 -8.67 0.57
N ARG A 140 6.64 -7.70 0.68
CA ARG A 140 6.86 -6.97 1.93
C ARG A 140 5.62 -6.21 2.39
N SER A 141 4.78 -5.72 1.46
CA SER A 141 3.49 -5.09 1.77
C SER A 141 2.61 -5.95 2.69
N PHE A 142 2.57 -7.27 2.46
CA PHE A 142 1.85 -8.23 3.30
C PHE A 142 2.44 -8.33 4.71
N THR A 143 3.75 -8.50 4.83
CA THR A 143 4.40 -8.63 6.15
C THR A 143 4.33 -7.34 6.97
N LEU A 144 4.37 -6.18 6.30
CA LEU A 144 4.19 -4.87 6.93
C LEU A 144 2.76 -4.70 7.43
N TRP A 145 1.76 -5.04 6.62
CA TRP A 145 0.36 -5.01 7.04
C TRP A 145 0.12 -5.93 8.23
N TYR A 146 0.63 -7.17 8.17
CA TYR A 146 0.55 -8.12 9.28
C TYR A 146 1.17 -7.55 10.56
N SER A 147 2.35 -6.95 10.47
CA SER A 147 2.98 -6.31 11.64
C SER A 147 2.17 -5.12 12.15
N ALA A 148 1.56 -4.32 11.27
CA ALA A 148 0.71 -3.18 11.64
C ALA A 148 -0.59 -3.62 12.32
N LEU A 149 -1.15 -4.78 11.96
CA LEU A 149 -2.28 -5.38 12.69
C LEU A 149 -1.88 -5.71 14.14
N GLN A 150 -0.68 -6.24 14.35
CA GLN A 150 -0.15 -6.53 15.69
C GLN A 150 0.30 -5.27 16.45
N ASN A 151 0.63 -4.20 15.72
CA ASN A 151 1.16 -2.96 16.27
C ASN A 151 0.41 -1.71 15.72
N PRO A 152 -0.88 -1.52 16.04
CA PRO A 152 -1.76 -0.56 15.36
C PRO A 152 -1.32 0.91 15.38
N ASN A 153 -0.45 1.29 16.30
CA ASN A 153 -0.03 2.69 16.51
C ASN A 153 1.45 2.94 16.18
N SER A 154 2.15 1.96 15.63
CA SER A 154 3.62 2.00 15.51
C SER A 154 4.12 2.40 14.11
N PHE A 155 3.33 2.20 13.06
CA PHE A 155 3.69 2.57 11.69
C PHE A 155 3.25 3.99 11.36
N ILE A 156 4.00 4.97 11.86
CA ILE A 156 3.71 6.39 11.71
C ILE A 156 4.35 6.92 10.42
N ALA A 157 3.53 7.30 9.46
CA ALA A 157 3.95 7.88 8.19
C ALA A 157 3.80 9.40 8.20
N MET A 158 4.60 10.09 7.38
CA MET A 158 4.52 11.54 7.19
C MET A 158 3.98 11.89 5.81
N GLU A 159 3.19 12.95 5.72
CA GLU A 159 2.63 13.41 4.45
C GLU A 159 3.72 13.92 3.49
N CYS A 160 3.53 13.64 2.20
CA CYS A 160 4.30 14.15 1.08
C CYS A 160 3.37 14.85 0.08
N GLU A 161 3.88 15.82 -0.68
CA GLU A 161 3.10 16.50 -1.73
C GLU A 161 2.88 15.64 -2.97
N SER A 162 3.78 14.69 -3.24
CA SER A 162 3.73 13.87 -4.45
C SER A 162 4.37 12.51 -4.23
N VAL A 163 4.04 11.58 -5.13
CA VAL A 163 4.67 10.26 -5.19
C VAL A 163 6.18 10.40 -5.39
N GLN A 164 6.62 11.36 -6.22
CA GLN A 164 8.04 11.61 -6.46
C GLN A 164 8.77 12.03 -5.17
N GLN A 165 8.18 12.91 -4.35
CA GLN A 165 8.81 13.25 -3.07
C GLN A 165 8.86 12.07 -2.11
N ALA A 166 7.83 11.21 -2.12
CA ALA A 166 7.84 10.00 -1.31
C ALA A 166 8.95 9.04 -1.75
N ARG A 167 9.13 8.85 -3.07
CA ARG A 167 10.23 8.07 -3.69
C ARG A 167 11.60 8.62 -3.28
N ASP A 168 11.80 9.92 -3.43
CA ASP A 168 13.05 10.62 -3.09
C ASP A 168 13.28 10.75 -1.58
N LYS A 169 12.33 10.27 -0.76
CA LYS A 169 12.34 10.37 0.71
C LYS A 169 12.48 11.82 1.18
N ASN A 170 11.92 12.76 0.42
CA ASN A 170 12.07 14.19 0.62
C ASN A 170 10.82 14.82 1.28
N CYS A 171 10.28 14.17 2.32
CA CYS A 171 9.08 14.62 3.03
C CYS A 171 9.36 15.17 4.44
N TYR A 172 10.63 15.14 4.87
CA TYR A 172 11.06 15.57 6.20
C TYR A 172 11.03 17.10 6.37
N GLY A 173 10.79 17.56 7.61
CA GLY A 173 10.95 18.97 7.99
C GLY A 173 9.76 19.89 7.66
N ARG A 174 8.66 19.33 7.13
CA ARG A 174 7.41 20.05 6.85
C ARG A 174 6.77 20.64 8.10
N LYS A 175 6.16 21.82 7.97
CA LYS A 175 5.41 22.52 9.03
C LYS A 175 4.06 23.02 8.48
N PRO A 176 2.91 22.61 9.05
CA PRO A 176 2.77 21.62 10.12
C PRO A 176 3.17 20.21 9.63
N LEU A 177 3.66 19.37 10.56
CA LEU A 177 3.90 17.96 10.28
C LEU A 177 2.56 17.22 10.31
N VAL A 178 2.12 16.72 9.17
CA VAL A 178 0.93 15.88 9.05
C VAL A 178 1.35 14.42 9.03
N THR A 179 0.70 13.60 9.85
CA THR A 179 0.96 12.17 9.95
C THR A 179 -0.31 11.35 9.79
N ASN A 180 -0.12 10.09 9.40
CA ASN A 180 -1.14 9.06 9.41
C ASN A 180 -0.53 7.72 9.85
N LEU A 181 -1.36 6.75 10.19
CA LEU A 181 -0.96 5.41 10.62
C LEU A 181 -1.25 4.40 9.50
N LEU A 182 -0.27 3.60 9.10
CA LEU A 182 -0.56 2.42 8.30
C LEU A 182 -1.18 1.36 9.22
N GLY A 183 -2.29 0.75 8.80
CA GLY A 183 -2.93 -0.33 9.57
C GLY A 183 -4.39 -0.05 9.96
N PRO A 184 -4.91 -0.79 10.96
CA PRO A 184 -6.32 -0.71 11.34
C PRO A 184 -6.71 0.69 11.87
N ASN A 185 -5.77 1.40 12.51
CA ASN A 185 -5.99 2.73 13.09
C ASN A 185 -5.69 3.90 12.14
N VAL A 186 -5.58 3.64 10.83
CA VAL A 186 -5.46 4.70 9.83
C VAL A 186 -6.54 5.76 10.02
N ASN A 187 -6.14 7.02 10.02
CA ASN A 187 -7.08 8.13 10.03
C ASN A 187 -7.70 8.26 8.63
N LYS A 188 -8.94 7.78 8.52
CA LYS A 188 -9.67 7.74 7.26
C LYS A 188 -10.02 9.11 6.69
N THR A 189 -9.99 10.18 7.48
CA THR A 189 -10.30 11.55 6.99
C THR A 189 -9.06 12.29 6.51
N ARG A 190 -7.86 11.77 6.78
CA ARG A 190 -6.58 12.36 6.36
C ARG A 190 -6.11 11.72 5.07
N HIS A 191 -6.76 12.09 3.97
CA HIS A 191 -6.40 11.63 2.64
C HIS A 191 -5.06 12.21 2.20
N GLY A 192 -4.34 11.50 1.33
CA GLY A 192 -3.10 12.00 0.75
C GLY A 192 -2.07 10.92 0.46
N ILE A 193 -0.85 11.39 0.25
CA ILE A 193 0.33 10.60 -0.02
C ILE A 193 1.22 10.65 1.20
N PHE A 194 1.65 9.48 1.68
CA PHE A 194 2.43 9.36 2.90
C PHE A 194 3.68 8.53 2.65
N TYR A 195 4.82 9.05 3.08
CA TYR A 195 6.07 8.29 3.16
C TYR A 195 6.17 7.62 4.54
N LEU A 196 6.43 6.32 4.53
CA LEU A 196 6.60 5.51 5.74
C LEU A 196 8.00 4.91 5.76
N ALA A 197 8.82 5.33 6.71
CA ALA A 197 10.12 4.71 6.97
C ALA A 197 9.95 3.45 7.83
N THR A 198 10.57 2.35 7.42
CA THR A 198 10.61 1.09 8.18
C THR A 198 12.03 0.55 8.28
N ASN A 199 12.29 -0.26 9.29
CA ASN A 199 13.53 -1.01 9.44
C ASN A 199 13.45 -2.37 8.73
N HIS A 200 14.60 -3.02 8.56
CA HIS A 200 14.72 -4.37 8.01
C HIS A 200 14.25 -5.47 8.97
N ALA A 201 14.49 -5.31 10.26
CA ALA A 201 14.15 -6.32 11.26
C ALA A 201 12.69 -6.20 11.71
N TYR A 202 11.99 -7.34 11.85
CA TYR A 202 10.68 -7.40 12.49
C TYR A 202 10.76 -6.80 13.91
N PRO A 203 9.80 -5.96 14.36
CA PRO A 203 8.48 -5.67 13.79
C PRO A 203 8.44 -4.58 12.70
N TYR A 204 9.58 -4.22 12.10
CA TYR A 204 9.77 -3.23 11.01
C TYR A 204 9.46 -1.77 11.36
N HIS A 205 8.53 -1.50 12.28
CA HIS A 205 8.12 -0.14 12.58
C HIS A 205 9.24 0.70 13.23
N MET A 206 9.28 1.98 12.89
CA MET A 206 10.22 2.94 13.49
C MET A 206 9.54 3.93 14.45
N GLY A 207 8.20 3.98 14.48
CA GLY A 207 7.45 4.97 15.24
C GLY A 207 7.90 6.38 14.93
N VAL A 208 7.99 7.22 15.97
CA VAL A 208 8.43 8.63 15.84
C VAL A 208 9.87 8.79 15.33
N LYS A 209 10.70 7.74 15.38
CA LYS A 209 12.06 7.81 14.79
C LYS A 209 11.98 7.92 13.27
N GLY A 210 11.02 7.24 12.64
CA GLY A 210 10.80 7.30 11.19
C GLY A 210 10.42 8.69 10.67
N LEU A 211 10.01 9.60 11.56
CA LEU A 211 9.68 10.99 11.24
C LEU A 211 10.91 11.92 11.14
N LYS A 212 12.11 11.41 11.42
CA LYS A 212 13.34 12.23 11.49
C LYS A 212 14.37 11.72 10.49
N ARG A 213 14.83 12.61 9.61
CA ARG A 213 15.80 12.29 8.53
C ARG A 213 17.06 11.60 9.03
N LYS A 214 17.53 11.96 10.23
CA LYS A 214 18.71 11.37 10.87
C LYS A 214 18.54 9.91 11.33
N TYR A 215 17.40 9.28 11.11
CA TYR A 215 17.17 7.86 11.36
C TYR A 215 16.78 7.11 10.08
N GLU A 216 16.79 7.79 8.93
CA GLU A 216 16.44 7.16 7.65
C GLU A 216 17.48 6.07 7.34
N PRO A 217 17.06 4.80 7.18
CA PRO A 217 17.99 3.65 7.16
C PRO A 217 19.12 3.80 6.12
N ILE A 218 18.81 4.18 4.88
CA ILE A 218 19.81 4.19 3.81
C ILE A 218 20.89 5.27 4.03
N SER A 219 20.52 6.47 4.49
CA SER A 219 21.50 7.53 4.74
C SER A 219 22.31 7.38 6.02
N ASN A 220 21.82 6.62 7.00
CA ASN A 220 22.55 6.36 8.23
C ASN A 220 23.48 5.17 8.11
N ASP A 221 23.04 4.10 7.47
CA ASP A 221 23.86 2.89 7.45
C ASP A 221 25.06 3.07 6.51
N LEU A 222 24.93 3.88 5.44
CA LEU A 222 26.08 4.34 4.64
C LEU A 222 27.04 5.24 5.43
N LYS A 223 26.54 5.99 6.43
CA LYS A 223 27.38 6.78 7.34
C LYS A 223 28.01 5.94 8.44
N GLU A 224 27.36 4.87 8.91
CA GLU A 224 27.96 3.92 9.85
C GLU A 224 29.02 3.05 9.18
N LEU A 225 28.83 2.70 7.91
CA LEU A 225 29.83 2.01 7.08
C LEU A 225 30.96 2.93 6.62
N ASN A 226 30.76 4.26 6.63
CA ASN A 226 31.76 5.24 6.22
C ASN A 226 31.63 6.56 7.02
N PRO A 227 31.99 6.55 8.32
CA PRO A 227 31.79 7.70 9.22
C PRO A 227 32.59 8.94 8.82
N ASP A 228 33.70 8.77 8.09
CA ASP A 228 34.61 9.85 7.70
C ASP A 228 34.37 10.40 6.29
N GLY A 229 33.44 9.81 5.53
CA GLY A 229 33.24 10.14 4.12
C GLY A 229 34.43 9.71 3.27
N LEU A 230 34.15 9.13 2.12
CA LEU A 230 35.18 8.73 1.17
C LEU A 230 35.90 9.99 0.67
N LYS A 231 37.07 10.32 1.23
CA LYS A 231 38.11 11.07 0.53
C LYS A 231 38.70 10.13 -0.53
N ILE A 232 38.01 9.97 -1.65
CA ILE A 232 38.62 9.40 -2.85
C ILE A 232 39.36 10.55 -3.53
N LEU A 233 40.66 10.33 -3.75
CA LEU A 233 41.56 11.15 -4.55
C LEU A 233 41.03 11.41 -5.96
#